data_AF-A0AAP0J5E2-F1
#
_entry.id   AF-A0AAP0J5E2-F1
#
_cell.length_a   1.000
_cell.length_b   1.000
_cell.length_c   1.000
_cell.angle_alpha   90.00
_cell.angle_beta   90.00
_cell.angle_gamma   90.00
#
_symmetry.space_group_name_H-M   'P 1'
#
loop_
_entity.id
_entity.type
_entity.pdbx_description
1 polymer ?
#
loop_
_entity_poly.entity_id
_entity_poly.type
_entity_poly.pdbx_seq_one_letter_code
_entity_poly.pdbx_strand_id
1 'polypeptide(L)'
;MYLEARIDHSKDAKSTNATLSPGGARHRAAQRDPGPPLRQSTAGGHPRGAQPGALRRKEGPGPPLRGLRPSQGRGDAKVREVFDRSLKLEAELRSVDSARAELAQVRADASMLRLEREEMAVKLQGVNGEVMRARAEAAIEYEKKIRGDNLEHSLAMQKTMKALAHEIEKLHAELANAEKRARAAAIVATAAVNPVILHLKKGKRGKEDEALKPEQNQLEPLRS
;
A
#
# COMPACT_ATOMS: atom_id res chain seq x y z
N MET A 1 1.89 -34.36 14.38
CA MET A 1 1.34 -33.05 14.79
C MET A 1 2.24 -31.99 14.15
N TYR A 2 1.89 -31.17 13.17
CA TYR A 2 0.64 -30.79 12.53
C TYR A 2 0.94 -30.53 11.04
N LEU A 3 -0.05 -30.82 10.18
CA LEU A 3 -0.09 -30.47 8.76
C LEU A 3 -0.41 -28.98 8.62
N GLU A 4 0.38 -28.22 7.84
CA GLU A 4 -0.07 -26.92 7.33
C GLU A 4 -0.27 -26.99 5.81
N ALA A 5 -1.48 -26.58 5.44
CA ALA A 5 -2.10 -26.70 4.14
C ALA A 5 -1.49 -25.71 3.13
N ARG A 6 -1.14 -26.21 1.95
CA ARG A 6 -0.93 -25.39 0.76
C ARG A 6 -2.28 -24.96 0.22
N ILE A 7 -2.56 -23.66 0.25
CA ILE A 7 -3.72 -23.08 -0.42
C ILE A 7 -3.29 -22.70 -1.85
N ASP A 8 -3.65 -23.56 -2.80
CA ASP A 8 -3.59 -23.28 -4.22
C ASP A 8 -4.69 -22.29 -4.62
N HIS A 9 -4.31 -21.10 -5.08
CA HIS A 9 -5.25 -20.19 -5.74
C HIS A 9 -5.19 -20.38 -7.25
N SER A 10 -6.10 -21.22 -7.72
CA SER A 10 -6.56 -21.28 -9.10
C SER A 10 -7.03 -19.89 -9.57
N LYS A 11 -6.45 -19.40 -10.68
CA LYS A 11 -6.97 -18.25 -11.45
C LYS A 11 -6.77 -18.49 -12.93
N ASP A 12 -7.56 -19.39 -13.49
CA ASP A 12 -7.89 -19.35 -14.91
C ASP A 12 -9.26 -18.70 -15.10
N ALA A 13 -9.26 -17.47 -15.61
CA ALA A 13 -10.33 -16.97 -16.46
C ALA A 13 -9.79 -15.84 -17.33
N LYS A 14 -9.40 -16.19 -18.55
CA LYS A 14 -9.25 -15.28 -19.69
C LYS A 14 -10.54 -14.48 -19.87
N SER A 15 -10.43 -13.16 -20.03
CA SER A 15 -11.31 -12.43 -20.94
C SER A 15 -10.47 -11.49 -21.80
N THR A 16 -10.63 -11.70 -23.09
CA THR A 16 -9.95 -11.12 -24.24
C THR A 16 -10.18 -9.62 -24.34
N ASN A 17 -9.11 -8.83 -24.40
CA ASN A 17 -9.21 -7.44 -24.85
C ASN A 17 -8.74 -7.38 -26.30
N ALA A 18 -9.72 -7.32 -27.21
CA ALA A 18 -9.48 -7.18 -28.63
C ALA A 18 -10.17 -5.89 -29.10
N THR A 19 -9.37 -5.07 -29.78
CA THR A 19 -9.78 -4.24 -30.91
C THR A 19 -10.59 -2.96 -30.60
N LEU A 20 -9.96 -1.79 -30.77
CA LEU A 20 -10.13 -0.94 -31.97
C LEU A 20 -9.68 0.50 -31.69
N SER A 21 -8.68 0.91 -32.46
CA SER A 21 -8.33 2.31 -32.71
C SER A 21 -9.47 3.01 -33.47
N PRO A 22 -9.69 4.32 -33.27
CA PRO A 22 -10.30 5.14 -34.31
C PRO A 22 -9.27 6.14 -34.83
N GLY A 23 -8.91 5.94 -36.09
CA GLY A 23 -8.08 6.86 -36.87
C GLY A 23 -8.80 8.16 -37.17
N GLY A 24 -7.98 9.21 -37.31
CA GLY A 24 -8.42 10.48 -37.88
C GLY A 24 -8.67 10.36 -39.38
N ALA A 25 -9.76 10.98 -39.83
CA ALA A 25 -9.92 11.40 -41.21
C ALA A 25 -10.60 12.77 -41.21
N ARG A 26 -9.95 13.68 -41.92
CA ARG A 26 -10.33 15.07 -42.17
C ARG A 26 -11.56 15.10 -43.08
N HIS A 27 -12.40 16.14 -42.99
CA HIS A 27 -12.57 17.13 -44.08
C HIS A 27 -13.84 17.98 -43.91
N ARG A 28 -13.63 19.27 -44.20
CA ARG A 28 -14.50 20.21 -44.93
C ARG A 28 -15.28 21.23 -44.07
N ALA A 29 -14.75 22.45 -44.18
CA ALA A 29 -15.30 23.72 -43.73
C ALA A 29 -16.44 24.25 -44.63
N ALA A 30 -17.05 25.33 -44.12
CA ALA A 30 -17.93 26.31 -44.79
C ALA A 30 -19.42 25.90 -44.87
N GLN A 31 -20.44 26.70 -44.49
CA GLN A 31 -20.67 28.16 -44.52
C GLN A 31 -21.80 28.58 -43.56
N ARG A 32 -21.66 29.81 -43.02
CA ARG A 32 -22.64 30.92 -42.78
C ARG A 32 -24.08 30.58 -42.32
N ASP A 33 -24.64 31.17 -41.27
CA ASP A 33 -24.94 32.60 -41.13
C ASP A 33 -25.04 33.08 -39.65
N PRO A 34 -24.63 34.34 -39.34
CA PRO A 34 -24.95 35.02 -38.08
C PRO A 34 -26.09 36.05 -38.28
N GLY A 35 -27.17 35.92 -37.50
CA GLY A 35 -28.23 36.95 -37.43
C GLY A 35 -27.89 38.04 -36.40
N PRO A 36 -27.90 39.34 -36.76
CA PRO A 36 -27.63 40.46 -35.84
C PRO A 36 -28.91 41.09 -35.23
N PRO A 37 -28.78 42.02 -34.26
CA PRO A 37 -29.71 42.14 -33.14
C PRO A 37 -30.74 43.29 -33.23
N LEU A 38 -31.61 43.31 -32.21
CA LEU A 38 -32.59 44.32 -31.82
C LEU A 38 -32.19 45.76 -32.18
N ARG A 39 -33.08 46.47 -32.87
CA ARG A 39 -33.06 47.94 -33.00
C ARG A 39 -34.37 48.54 -32.52
N GLN A 40 -34.22 49.50 -31.62
CA GLN A 40 -35.17 50.54 -31.26
C GLN A 40 -35.47 51.40 -32.50
N SER A 41 -36.71 51.86 -32.67
CA SER A 41 -37.06 52.89 -33.64
C SER A 41 -37.95 53.94 -32.99
N THR A 42 -37.42 55.14 -32.96
CA THR A 42 -38.04 56.40 -32.57
C THR A 42 -38.66 57.09 -33.79
N ALA A 43 -39.73 57.84 -33.51
CA ALA A 43 -40.12 59.12 -34.13
C ALA A 43 -40.83 59.12 -35.50
N GLY A 44 -42.03 59.73 -35.48
CA GLY A 44 -42.28 60.95 -36.27
C GLY A 44 -43.02 60.78 -37.59
N GLY A 45 -44.25 61.32 -37.66
CA GLY A 45 -44.96 61.54 -38.92
C GLY A 45 -46.44 61.92 -38.76
N HIS A 46 -46.71 63.21 -38.53
CA HIS A 46 -47.98 63.88 -38.88
C HIS A 46 -47.99 64.12 -40.42
N PRO A 47 -49.14 64.24 -41.14
CA PRO A 47 -50.06 65.37 -40.91
C PRO A 47 -51.57 65.23 -41.32
N ARG A 48 -52.30 66.30 -40.96
CA ARG A 48 -53.42 66.97 -41.66
C ARG A 48 -54.78 66.25 -41.81
N GLY A 49 -55.71 66.64 -40.91
CA GLY A 49 -56.82 67.54 -41.22
C GLY A 49 -57.91 67.08 -42.20
N ALA A 50 -59.08 66.72 -41.66
CA ALA A 50 -60.38 67.00 -42.26
C ALA A 50 -61.48 66.94 -41.17
N GLN A 51 -62.23 68.04 -41.04
CA GLN A 51 -63.49 68.06 -40.29
C GLN A 51 -64.55 67.19 -40.98
N PRO A 52 -65.54 66.69 -40.25
CA PRO A 52 -66.89 66.77 -40.81
C PRO A 52 -67.93 67.29 -39.81
N GLY A 53 -68.63 68.34 -40.24
CA GLY A 53 -69.90 68.75 -39.68
C GLY A 53 -71.02 67.76 -40.02
N ALA A 54 -71.92 67.61 -39.04
CA ALA A 54 -73.34 67.27 -39.12
C ALA A 54 -73.85 66.51 -40.35
N LEU A 55 -74.38 65.30 -40.14
CA LEU A 55 -75.70 64.92 -40.68
C LEU A 55 -76.36 63.87 -39.77
N ARG A 56 -77.43 64.32 -39.12
CA ARG A 56 -78.32 63.58 -38.24
C ARG A 56 -79.16 62.63 -39.09
N ARG A 57 -78.95 61.32 -38.99
CA ARG A 57 -79.96 60.31 -39.39
C ARG A 57 -80.42 59.56 -38.15
N LYS A 58 -81.74 59.59 -37.94
CA LYS A 58 -82.47 58.91 -36.88
C LYS A 58 -82.55 57.43 -37.23
N GLU A 59 -81.88 56.56 -36.48
CA GLU A 59 -82.19 55.13 -36.46
C GLU A 59 -83.18 54.88 -35.31
N GLY A 60 -84.35 54.32 -35.62
CA GLY A 60 -85.37 53.94 -34.64
C GLY A 60 -85.01 52.65 -33.89
N PRO A 61 -85.69 52.32 -32.78
CA PRO A 61 -85.36 51.16 -31.97
C PRO A 61 -85.76 49.85 -32.68
N GLY A 62 -84.79 48.95 -32.87
CA GLY A 62 -85.03 47.58 -33.34
C GLY A 62 -85.74 46.71 -32.29
N PRO A 63 -86.48 45.66 -32.70
CA PRO A 63 -87.29 44.85 -31.79
C PRO A 63 -86.43 44.03 -30.81
N PRO A 64 -86.93 43.74 -29.60
CA PRO A 64 -86.15 43.04 -28.58
C PRO A 64 -85.90 41.60 -29.01
N LEU A 65 -84.62 41.22 -29.08
CA LEU A 65 -84.19 39.86 -29.36
C LEU A 65 -84.71 38.94 -28.23
N ARG A 66 -85.68 38.10 -28.61
CA ARG A 66 -86.26 37.03 -27.81
C ARG A 66 -85.15 36.14 -27.24
N GLY A 67 -85.19 35.95 -25.92
CA GLY A 67 -84.17 35.28 -25.12
C GLY A 67 -83.65 33.97 -25.70
N LEU A 68 -82.38 33.97 -26.06
CA LEU A 68 -81.57 32.77 -26.20
C LEU A 68 -81.36 32.19 -24.79
N ARG A 69 -82.00 31.05 -24.51
CA ARG A 69 -81.71 30.26 -23.31
C ARG A 69 -80.21 29.97 -23.27
N PRO A 70 -79.52 30.15 -22.13
CA PRO A 70 -78.14 29.74 -22.02
C PRO A 70 -78.10 28.20 -22.07
N SER A 71 -77.64 27.65 -23.18
CA SER A 71 -77.22 26.25 -23.29
C SER A 71 -75.85 25.99 -22.64
N GLN A 72 -75.39 26.90 -21.77
CA GLN A 72 -74.04 26.89 -21.22
C GLN A 72 -73.80 25.81 -20.15
N GLY A 73 -74.84 25.16 -19.61
CA GLY A 73 -74.70 24.20 -18.50
C GLY A 73 -73.82 22.97 -18.75
N ARG A 74 -73.66 22.51 -20.01
CA ARG A 74 -72.82 21.34 -20.33
C ARG A 74 -71.37 21.71 -20.62
N GLY A 75 -71.12 22.88 -21.22
CA GLY A 75 -69.78 23.38 -21.51
C GLY A 75 -69.10 23.90 -20.25
N ASP A 76 -69.82 24.67 -19.44
CA ASP A 76 -69.30 25.32 -18.23
C ASP A 76 -68.86 24.30 -17.17
N ALA A 77 -69.60 23.20 -17.04
CA ALA A 77 -69.23 22.11 -16.14
C ALA A 77 -67.90 21.45 -16.54
N LYS A 78 -67.66 21.27 -17.85
CA LYS A 78 -66.41 20.68 -18.34
C LYS A 78 -65.24 21.63 -18.18
N VAL A 79 -65.45 22.92 -18.42
CA VAL A 79 -64.44 23.97 -18.23
C VAL A 79 -64.00 24.03 -16.76
N ARG A 80 -64.95 23.94 -15.82
CA ARG A 80 -64.64 23.90 -14.38
C ARG A 80 -63.82 22.68 -13.98
N GLU A 81 -64.18 21.49 -14.45
CA GLU A 81 -63.43 20.25 -14.21
C GLU A 81 -62.00 20.29 -14.79
N VAL A 82 -61.80 20.95 -15.94
CA VAL A 82 -60.47 21.15 -16.53
C VAL A 82 -59.66 22.14 -15.70
N PHE A 83 -60.27 23.22 -15.21
CA PHE A 83 -59.60 24.21 -14.36
C PHE A 83 -59.19 23.62 -13.01
N ASP A 84 -60.09 22.87 -12.36
CA ASP A 84 -59.80 22.19 -11.10
C ASP A 84 -58.64 21.18 -11.25
N ARG A 85 -58.59 20.47 -12.39
CA ARG A 85 -57.45 19.61 -12.73
C ARG A 85 -56.16 20.38 -12.98
N SER A 86 -56.23 21.54 -13.64
CA SER A 86 -55.08 22.41 -13.86
C SER A 86 -54.48 22.85 -12.53
N LEU A 87 -55.30 23.29 -11.57
CA LEU A 87 -54.83 23.70 -10.25
C LEU A 87 -54.17 22.55 -9.48
N LYS A 88 -54.74 21.34 -9.58
CA LYS A 88 -54.13 20.16 -8.95
C LYS A 88 -52.77 19.84 -9.57
N LEU A 89 -52.67 19.84 -10.91
CA LEU A 89 -51.40 19.62 -11.61
C LEU A 89 -50.37 20.70 -11.31
N GLU A 90 -50.78 21.96 -11.18
CA GLU A 90 -49.88 23.04 -10.77
C GLU A 90 -49.35 22.84 -9.34
N ALA A 91 -50.17 22.34 -8.41
CA ALA A 91 -49.73 22.02 -7.06
C ALA A 91 -48.73 20.84 -7.07
N GLU A 92 -48.99 19.80 -7.85
CA GLU A 92 -48.07 18.68 -8.07
C GLU A 92 -46.77 19.13 -8.75
N LEU A 93 -46.82 20.08 -9.70
CA LEU A 93 -45.62 20.65 -10.31
C LEU A 93 -44.76 21.40 -9.29
N ARG A 94 -45.36 22.23 -8.43
CA ARG A 94 -44.62 22.91 -7.35
C ARG A 94 -43.95 21.93 -6.39
N SER A 95 -44.61 20.82 -6.04
CA SER A 95 -44.01 19.80 -5.18
C SER A 95 -42.88 19.04 -5.90
N VAL A 96 -43.04 18.74 -7.18
CA VAL A 96 -41.99 18.14 -8.02
C VAL A 96 -40.78 19.06 -8.14
N ASP A 97 -40.99 20.36 -8.33
CA ASP A 97 -39.89 21.33 -8.39
C ASP A 97 -39.16 21.46 -7.05
N SER A 98 -39.87 21.39 -5.92
CA SER A 98 -39.26 21.28 -4.59
C SER A 98 -38.40 20.02 -4.45
N ALA A 99 -38.94 18.86 -4.82
CA ALA A 99 -38.20 17.59 -4.77
C ALA A 99 -36.97 17.59 -5.70
N ARG A 100 -37.06 18.26 -6.86
CA ARG A 100 -35.92 18.44 -7.77
C ARG A 100 -34.82 19.30 -7.15
N ALA A 101 -35.16 20.34 -6.39
CA ALA A 101 -34.18 21.15 -5.67
C ALA A 101 -33.47 20.34 -4.58
N GLU A 102 -34.21 19.54 -3.82
CA GLU A 102 -33.63 18.62 -2.82
C GLU A 102 -32.71 17.58 -3.47
N LEU A 103 -33.11 16.99 -4.60
CA LEU A 103 -32.25 16.06 -5.35
C LEU A 103 -30.98 16.72 -5.87
N ALA A 104 -31.04 17.99 -6.29
CA ALA A 104 -29.85 18.74 -6.70
C ALA A 104 -28.90 18.96 -5.51
N GLN A 105 -29.43 19.28 -4.34
CA GLN A 105 -28.66 19.43 -3.11
C GLN A 105 -27.98 18.11 -2.71
N VAL A 106 -28.74 17.02 -2.66
CA VAL A 106 -28.20 15.69 -2.32
C VAL A 106 -27.10 15.27 -3.29
N ARG A 107 -27.23 15.59 -4.59
CA ARG A 107 -26.16 15.33 -5.57
C ARG A 107 -24.91 16.16 -5.30
N ALA A 108 -25.06 17.42 -4.92
CA ALA A 108 -23.93 18.26 -4.53
C ALA A 108 -23.24 17.70 -3.28
N ASP A 109 -23.99 17.37 -2.24
CA ASP A 109 -23.46 16.81 -1.00
C ASP A 109 -22.77 15.46 -1.24
N ALA A 110 -23.37 14.58 -2.06
CA ALA A 110 -22.76 13.32 -2.45
C ALA A 110 -21.45 13.50 -3.22
N SER A 111 -21.33 14.56 -4.03
CA SER A 111 -20.08 14.90 -4.71
C SER A 111 -19.00 15.38 -3.73
N MET A 112 -19.37 16.17 -2.72
CA MET A 112 -18.45 16.64 -1.67
C MET A 112 -17.94 15.48 -0.81
N LEU A 113 -18.86 14.64 -0.33
CA LEU A 113 -18.50 13.44 0.45
C LEU A 113 -17.59 12.49 -0.34
N ARG A 114 -17.75 12.43 -1.67
CA ARG A 114 -16.86 11.64 -2.51
C ARG A 114 -15.44 12.20 -2.54
N LEU A 115 -15.27 13.52 -2.61
CA LEU A 115 -13.95 14.16 -2.56
C LEU A 115 -13.27 13.90 -1.21
N GLU A 116 -14.00 14.07 -0.11
CA GLU A 116 -13.50 13.77 1.24
C GLU A 116 -13.10 12.30 1.39
N ARG A 117 -13.90 11.37 0.85
CA ARG A 117 -13.56 9.94 0.81
C ARG A 117 -12.27 9.68 0.04
N GLU A 118 -12.06 10.36 -1.09
CA GLU A 118 -10.85 10.22 -1.91
C GLU A 118 -9.61 10.77 -1.17
N GLU A 119 -9.74 11.93 -0.50
CA GLU A 119 -8.68 12.47 0.35
C GLU A 119 -8.33 11.52 1.51
N MET A 120 -9.34 10.99 2.19
CA MET A 120 -9.14 10.02 3.27
C MET A 120 -8.49 8.73 2.78
N ALA A 121 -8.81 8.27 1.57
CA ALA A 121 -8.16 7.11 0.97
C ALA A 121 -6.66 7.36 0.73
N VAL A 122 -6.28 8.56 0.28
CA VAL A 122 -4.86 8.95 0.13
C VAL A 122 -4.16 8.97 1.49
N LYS A 123 -4.79 9.55 2.53
CA LYS A 123 -4.23 9.54 3.90
C LYS A 123 -4.02 8.13 4.43
N LEU A 124 -4.99 7.23 4.24
CA LEU A 124 -4.86 5.83 4.64
C LEU A 124 -3.72 5.11 3.91
N GLN A 125 -3.53 5.37 2.62
CA GLN A 125 -2.38 4.85 1.88
C GLN A 125 -1.05 5.37 2.42
N GLY A 126 -0.97 6.66 2.75
CA GLY A 126 0.20 7.27 3.36
C GLY A 126 0.57 6.63 4.69
N VAL A 127 -0.40 6.54 5.61
CA VAL A 127 -0.21 5.90 6.93
C VAL A 127 0.17 4.44 6.78
N ASN A 128 -0.47 3.69 5.87
CA ASN A 128 -0.12 2.29 5.66
C ASN A 128 1.33 2.15 5.15
N GLY A 129 1.79 3.05 4.27
CA GLY A 129 3.17 3.11 3.82
C GLY A 129 4.16 3.39 4.97
N GLU A 130 3.82 4.34 5.85
CA GLU A 130 4.61 4.65 7.04
C GLU A 130 4.72 3.45 8.00
N VAL A 131 3.61 2.77 8.25
CA VAL A 131 3.60 1.55 9.09
C VAL A 131 4.49 0.46 8.49
N MET A 132 4.45 0.25 7.18
CA MET A 132 5.32 -0.74 6.52
C MET A 132 6.79 -0.37 6.64
N ARG A 133 7.15 0.91 6.44
CA ARG A 133 8.52 1.40 6.62
C ARG A 133 9.01 1.20 8.05
N ALA A 134 8.23 1.66 9.03
CA ALA A 134 8.59 1.53 10.45
C ALA A 134 8.79 0.05 10.86
N ARG A 135 7.95 -0.87 10.35
CA ARG A 135 8.13 -2.31 10.58
C ARG A 135 9.40 -2.85 9.95
N ALA A 136 9.72 -2.45 8.72
CA ALA A 136 10.94 -2.89 8.03
C ALA A 136 12.20 -2.36 8.75
N GLU A 137 12.19 -1.09 9.15
CA GLU A 137 13.28 -0.46 9.91
C GLU A 137 13.49 -1.17 11.24
N ALA A 138 12.43 -1.43 12.00
CA ALA A 138 12.50 -2.16 13.26
C ALA A 138 13.07 -3.57 13.11
N ALA A 139 12.70 -4.29 12.03
CA ALA A 139 13.25 -5.61 11.73
C ALA A 139 14.75 -5.56 11.42
N ILE A 140 15.19 -4.58 10.62
CA ILE A 140 16.60 -4.37 10.29
C ILE A 140 17.40 -4.02 11.55
N GLU A 141 16.89 -3.13 12.39
CA GLU A 141 17.52 -2.72 13.66
C GLU A 141 17.72 -3.94 14.57
N TYR A 142 16.69 -4.77 14.72
CA TYR A 142 16.73 -5.98 15.51
C TYR A 142 17.78 -6.97 14.98
N GLU A 143 17.82 -7.19 13.67
CA GLU A 143 18.82 -8.08 13.06
C GLU A 143 20.24 -7.54 13.23
N LYS A 144 20.45 -6.23 13.06
CA LYS A 144 21.75 -5.59 13.31
C LYS A 144 22.21 -5.80 14.75
N LYS A 145 21.30 -5.65 15.72
CA LYS A 145 21.61 -5.87 17.13
C LYS A 145 22.05 -7.31 17.39
N ILE A 146 21.30 -8.30 16.90
CA ILE A 146 21.69 -9.72 17.03
C ILE A 146 23.06 -9.97 16.40
N ARG A 147 23.30 -9.44 15.19
CA ARG A 147 24.59 -9.58 14.52
C ARG A 147 25.72 -8.96 15.34
N GLY A 148 25.49 -7.79 15.95
CA GLY A 148 26.42 -7.15 16.87
C GLY A 148 26.75 -8.04 18.08
N ASP A 149 25.71 -8.48 18.80
CA ASP A 149 25.85 -9.32 19.99
C ASP A 149 26.61 -10.63 19.66
N ASN A 150 26.31 -11.24 18.51
CA ASN A 150 26.97 -12.47 18.07
C ASN A 150 28.45 -12.26 17.73
N LEU A 151 28.80 -11.11 17.12
CA LEU A 151 30.20 -10.74 16.86
C LEU A 151 30.97 -10.52 18.16
N GLU A 152 30.38 -9.81 19.11
CA GLU A 152 30.99 -9.58 20.43
C GLU A 152 31.23 -10.91 21.16
N HIS A 153 30.24 -11.80 21.16
CA HIS A 153 30.35 -13.12 21.75
C HIS A 153 31.47 -13.96 21.10
N SER A 154 31.51 -14.00 19.76
CA SER A 154 32.56 -14.69 18.99
C SER A 154 33.95 -14.15 19.31
N LEU A 155 34.10 -12.82 19.41
CA LEU A 155 35.38 -12.19 19.76
C LEU A 155 35.79 -12.48 21.21
N ALA A 156 34.84 -12.46 22.15
CA ALA A 156 35.10 -12.83 23.53
C ALA A 156 35.57 -14.28 23.63
N MET A 157 34.88 -15.20 22.95
CA MET A 157 35.27 -16.61 22.87
C MET A 157 36.68 -16.75 22.28
N GLN A 158 36.99 -16.05 21.19
CA GLN A 158 38.33 -16.07 20.60
C GLN A 158 39.41 -15.61 21.58
N LYS A 159 39.17 -14.55 22.36
CA LYS A 159 40.11 -14.10 23.39
C LYS A 159 40.32 -15.17 24.47
N THR A 160 39.25 -15.80 24.94
CA THR A 160 39.36 -16.89 25.92
C THR A 160 40.14 -18.08 25.37
N MET A 161 39.90 -18.45 24.11
CA MET A 161 40.65 -19.54 23.46
C MET A 161 42.14 -19.22 23.32
N LYS A 162 42.49 -17.98 22.98
CA LYS A 162 43.90 -17.54 22.94
C LYS A 162 44.55 -17.62 24.32
N ALA A 163 43.86 -17.17 25.36
CA ALA A 163 44.36 -17.25 26.73
C ALA A 163 44.57 -18.71 27.17
N LEU A 164 43.60 -19.59 26.88
CA LEU A 164 43.69 -21.02 27.16
C LEU A 164 44.84 -21.68 26.38
N ALA A 165 45.04 -21.33 25.10
CA ALA A 165 46.16 -21.83 24.31
C ALA A 165 47.52 -21.44 24.93
N HIS A 166 47.66 -20.19 25.37
CA HIS A 166 48.86 -19.74 26.07
C HIS A 166 49.06 -20.45 27.42
N GLU A 167 47.97 -20.74 28.15
CA GLU A 167 48.07 -21.48 29.41
C GLU A 167 48.48 -22.94 29.19
N ILE A 168 47.99 -23.59 28.14
CA ILE A 168 48.44 -24.93 27.73
C ILE A 168 49.93 -24.92 27.39
N GLU A 169 50.39 -23.95 26.60
CA GLU A 169 51.82 -23.79 26.26
C GLU A 169 52.69 -23.62 27.51
N LYS A 170 52.23 -22.81 28.47
CA LYS A 170 52.92 -22.59 29.74
C LYS A 170 52.99 -23.88 30.57
N LEU A 171 51.87 -24.59 30.71
CA LEU A 171 51.82 -25.86 31.44
C LEU A 171 52.73 -26.93 30.80
N HIS A 172 52.78 -27.00 29.46
CA HIS A 172 53.72 -27.89 28.76
C HIS A 172 55.18 -27.55 29.08
N ALA A 173 55.55 -26.26 29.11
CA ALA A 173 56.90 -25.82 29.45
C ALA A 173 57.25 -26.14 30.92
N GLU A 174 56.32 -25.92 31.85
CA GLU A 174 56.48 -26.23 33.27
C GLU A 174 56.66 -27.73 33.51
N LEU A 175 55.85 -28.57 32.85
CA LEU A 175 55.96 -30.03 32.92
C LEU A 175 57.32 -30.52 32.43
N ALA A 176 57.77 -30.06 31.26
CA ALA A 176 59.08 -30.43 30.71
C ALA A 176 60.25 -29.99 31.62
N ASN A 177 60.13 -28.83 32.28
CA ASN A 177 61.12 -28.37 33.25
C ASN A 177 61.12 -29.22 34.53
N ALA A 178 59.94 -29.53 35.07
CA ALA A 178 59.78 -30.39 36.23
C ALA A 178 60.36 -31.80 35.97
N GLU A 179 60.12 -32.38 34.79
CA GLU A 179 60.70 -33.65 34.39
C GLU A 179 62.24 -33.61 34.31
N LYS A 180 62.82 -32.56 33.72
CA LYS A 180 64.28 -32.38 33.67
C LYS A 180 64.88 -32.30 35.09
N ARG A 181 64.24 -31.55 35.99
CA ARG A 181 64.65 -31.46 37.40
C ARG A 181 64.54 -32.80 38.12
N ALA A 182 63.45 -33.53 37.92
CA ALA A 182 63.25 -34.86 38.50
C ALA A 182 64.33 -35.85 38.02
N ARG A 183 64.65 -35.84 36.73
CA ARG A 183 65.75 -36.65 36.15
C ARG A 183 67.10 -36.30 36.77
N ALA A 184 67.42 -35.01 36.90
CA ALA A 184 68.66 -34.57 37.53
C ALA A 184 68.74 -35.00 39.02
N ALA A 185 67.65 -34.84 39.77
CA ALA A 185 67.57 -35.27 41.16
C ALA A 185 67.75 -36.79 41.32
N ALA A 186 67.18 -37.60 40.41
CA ALA A 186 67.36 -39.05 40.42
C ALA A 186 68.82 -39.47 40.15
N ILE A 187 69.52 -38.77 39.25
CA ILE A 187 70.96 -38.99 39.01
C ILE A 187 71.77 -38.67 40.27
N VAL A 188 71.48 -37.56 40.95
CA VAL A 188 72.16 -37.19 42.20
C VAL A 188 71.87 -38.21 43.31
N ALA A 189 70.62 -38.64 43.47
CA ALA A 189 70.24 -39.65 44.46
C ALA A 189 70.93 -41.00 44.21
N THR A 190 71.00 -41.45 42.94
CA THR A 190 71.72 -42.68 42.59
C THR A 190 73.23 -42.56 42.82
N ALA A 191 73.84 -41.40 42.56
CA ALA A 191 75.24 -41.15 42.90
C ALA A 191 75.50 -41.13 44.41
N ALA A 192 74.58 -40.58 45.21
CA ALA A 192 74.69 -40.53 46.67
C ALA A 192 74.49 -41.90 47.35
N VAL A 193 73.69 -42.79 46.75
CA VAL A 193 73.52 -44.18 47.21
C VAL A 193 74.73 -45.05 46.85
N ASN A 194 75.58 -44.62 45.90
CA ASN A 194 76.66 -45.44 45.35
C ASN A 194 78.10 -44.91 45.58
N PRO A 195 78.52 -44.50 46.80
CA PRO A 195 79.91 -44.09 47.03
C PRO A 195 80.89 -45.26 47.23
N VAL A 196 80.41 -46.52 47.40
CA VAL A 196 81.28 -47.67 47.73
C VAL A 196 81.55 -48.61 46.53
N ILE A 197 80.75 -48.56 45.46
CA ILE A 197 80.90 -49.47 44.29
C ILE A 197 81.80 -48.86 43.19
N LEU A 198 82.90 -48.19 43.57
CA LEU A 198 83.96 -47.81 42.61
C LEU A 198 85.28 -48.57 42.81
N HIS A 199 85.37 -49.50 43.78
CA HIS A 199 86.60 -50.25 44.02
C HIS A 199 86.63 -51.70 43.50
N LEU A 200 85.56 -52.21 42.87
CA LEU A 200 85.49 -53.64 42.52
C LEU A 200 84.77 -53.88 41.18
N LYS A 201 85.40 -53.54 40.05
CA LYS A 201 85.05 -54.20 38.77
C LYS A 201 86.14 -54.07 37.69
N LYS A 202 87.34 -54.57 37.99
CA LYS A 202 88.22 -55.08 36.94
C LYS A 202 87.81 -56.52 36.65
N GLY A 203 87.17 -56.75 35.51
CA GLY A 203 86.97 -58.10 34.96
C GLY A 203 85.54 -58.62 34.98
N LYS A 204 84.86 -58.51 33.84
CA LYS A 204 84.44 -59.65 32.99
C LYS A 204 83.53 -59.13 31.89
N ARG A 205 84.06 -59.14 30.66
CA ARG A 205 83.32 -58.98 29.40
C ARG A 205 82.81 -60.35 28.98
N GLY A 206 81.59 -60.40 28.45
CA GLY A 206 80.95 -61.58 27.86
C GLY A 206 79.46 -61.50 28.16
N LYS A 207 78.67 -60.89 27.28
CA LYS A 207 77.96 -61.52 26.15
C LYS A 207 76.72 -62.25 26.64
N GLU A 208 75.56 -61.70 26.27
CA GLU A 208 74.23 -62.31 26.09
C GLU A 208 73.34 -61.09 25.80
N ASP A 209 72.98 -60.83 24.55
CA ASP A 209 71.99 -61.50 23.71
C ASP A 209 70.66 -60.70 23.68
N GLU A 210 70.07 -60.77 22.50
CA GLU A 210 68.64 -60.83 22.26
C GLU A 210 67.93 -59.58 21.72
N ALA A 211 67.36 -59.84 20.55
CA ALA A 211 66.66 -58.95 19.66
C ALA A 211 65.24 -58.67 20.17
N LEU A 212 64.76 -57.44 19.97
CA LEU A 212 63.36 -57.18 19.69
C LEU A 212 63.25 -56.03 18.68
N LYS A 213 62.57 -56.33 17.58
CA LYS A 213 62.27 -55.46 16.44
C LYS A 213 61.29 -54.34 16.83
N PRO A 214 61.20 -53.25 16.02
CA PRO A 214 60.28 -52.16 16.26
C PRO A 214 58.85 -52.54 15.82
N GLU A 215 57.89 -52.49 16.74
CA GLU A 215 56.48 -52.57 16.40
C GLU A 215 55.97 -51.19 16.03
N GLN A 216 55.71 -51.03 14.73
CA GLN A 216 54.98 -49.94 14.15
C GLN A 216 53.55 -49.95 14.72
N ASN A 217 53.06 -48.82 15.21
CA ASN A 217 51.62 -48.61 15.26
C ASN A 217 51.26 -47.24 14.71
N GLN A 218 50.60 -47.29 13.56
CA GLN A 218 50.02 -46.19 12.82
C GLN A 218 48.66 -45.88 13.46
N LEU A 219 48.40 -44.63 13.83
CA LEU A 219 47.04 -44.16 14.09
C LEU A 219 46.80 -42.89 13.27
N GLU A 220 45.94 -43.07 12.27
CA GLU A 220 45.39 -42.13 11.30
C GLU A 220 44.74 -40.86 11.93
N PRO A 221 44.64 -39.75 11.18
CA PRO A 221 44.02 -38.51 11.65
C PRO A 221 42.50 -38.50 11.42
N LEU A 222 41.73 -38.20 12.48
CA LEU A 222 40.28 -37.98 12.36
C LEU A 222 40.00 -36.57 11.79
N ARG A 223 39.50 -36.56 10.55
CA ARG A 223 38.67 -35.48 10.00
C ARG A 223 37.33 -35.44 10.73
N SER A 224 36.90 -34.25 11.13
CA SER A 224 35.53 -33.71 10.95
C SER A 224 35.55 -32.22 11.26
#